data_AF-A0A3D9C3V7-F1
#
_entry.id   AF-A0A3D9C3V7-F1
#
_cell.length_a   1.000
_cell.length_b   1.000
_cell.length_c   1.000
_cell.angle_alpha   90.00
_cell.angle_beta   90.00
_cell.angle_gamma   90.00
#
_symmetry.space_group_name_H-M   'P 1'
#
loop_
_entity.id
_entity.type
_entity.pdbx_description
1 polymer ?
#
loop_
_entity_poly.entity_id
_entity_poly.type
_entity_poly.pdbx_seq_one_letter_code
_entity_poly.pdbx_strand_id
1 'polypeptide(L)'
;MKIFFLLFILQIYSYYRNFILMNAADKFSITIFLSLSIFWITNDLNIKSVALLYTGVISTFSYVFAAYHKIISPMWRNGKGLSGLFKTEYYGSSTLLKLSNNIFYCQLLSWGTIIFQFSAVIALLSTTYCLVFGVLSSLFHIFNSVALKIRGFFLVFSATLPCIYYASTVIVDFINISK
;
A
#
# COMPACT_ATOMS: atom_id res chain seq x y z
N MET A 1 15.21 -0.42 -19.83
CA MET A 1 16.23 0.04 -18.86
C MET A 1 16.19 1.55 -18.63
N LYS A 2 16.55 2.40 -19.60
CA LYS A 2 16.61 3.88 -19.40
C LYS A 2 15.27 4.53 -19.00
N ILE A 3 14.14 3.94 -19.38
CA ILE A 3 12.82 4.49 -19.11
C ILE A 3 12.46 4.50 -17.61
N PHE A 4 12.81 3.47 -16.83
CA PHE A 4 12.49 3.45 -15.39
C PHE A 4 13.32 4.45 -14.60
N PHE A 5 14.58 4.62 -14.98
CA PHE A 5 15.44 5.64 -14.39
C PHE A 5 14.94 7.05 -14.74
N LEU A 6 14.52 7.26 -15.99
CA LEU A 6 13.88 8.52 -16.39
C LEU A 6 12.59 8.77 -15.58
N LEU A 7 11.72 7.76 -15.45
CA LEU A 7 10.49 7.85 -14.65
C LEU A 7 10.78 8.14 -13.18
N PHE A 8 11.83 7.54 -12.60
CA PHE A 8 12.28 7.84 -11.25
C PHE A 8 12.68 9.31 -11.08
N ILE A 9 13.50 9.84 -12.00
CA ILE A 9 13.91 11.25 -11.98
C ILE A 9 12.72 12.19 -12.18
N LEU A 10 11.82 11.87 -13.11
CA LEU A 10 10.58 12.62 -13.32
C LEU A 10 9.67 12.60 -12.09
N GLN A 11 9.59 11.47 -11.37
CA GLN A 11 8.79 11.36 -10.15
C GLN A 11 9.40 12.19 -9.02
N ILE A 12 10.73 12.22 -8.88
CA ILE A 12 11.43 13.11 -7.95
C ILE A 12 11.14 14.58 -8.29
N TYR A 13 11.25 14.95 -9.56
CA TYR A 13 10.96 16.31 -10.00
C TYR A 13 9.50 16.70 -9.70
N SER A 14 8.54 15.82 -10.01
CA SER A 14 7.12 16.01 -9.68
C SER A 14 6.92 16.15 -8.17
N TYR A 15 7.66 15.38 -7.37
CA TYR A 15 7.62 15.47 -5.91
C TYR A 15 8.04 16.83 -5.39
N TYR A 16 9.16 17.37 -5.88
CA TYR A 16 9.60 18.71 -5.49
C TYR A 16 8.62 19.79 -5.93
N ARG A 17 8.02 19.66 -7.12
CA ARG A 17 7.08 20.66 -7.65
C ARG A 17 5.73 20.66 -6.94
N ASN A 18 5.21 19.48 -6.60
CA ASN A 18 3.82 19.28 -6.16
C ASN A 18 3.71 18.67 -4.76
N PHE A 19 4.74 18.81 -3.92
CA PHE A 19 4.85 18.12 -2.62
C PHE A 19 3.57 18.14 -1.78
N ILE A 20 2.89 19.30 -1.71
CA ILE A 20 1.68 19.50 -0.91
C ILE A 20 0.47 18.71 -1.46
N LEU A 21 0.40 18.49 -2.77
CA LEU A 21 -0.73 17.87 -3.45
C LEU A 21 -0.62 16.34 -3.56
N MET A 22 0.53 15.76 -3.17
CA MET A 22 0.80 14.34 -3.34
C MET A 22 0.13 13.48 -2.29
N ASN A 23 -0.45 12.38 -2.74
CA ASN A 23 -0.98 11.34 -1.88
C ASN A 23 0.05 10.23 -1.64
N ALA A 24 -0.32 9.21 -0.85
CA ALA A 24 0.59 8.13 -0.49
C ALA A 24 1.06 7.30 -1.70
N ALA A 25 0.22 7.10 -2.73
CA ALA A 25 0.61 6.37 -3.94
C ALA A 25 1.66 7.12 -4.75
N ASP A 26 1.60 8.46 -4.81
CA ASP A 26 2.60 9.26 -5.53
C ASP A 26 3.97 9.15 -4.87
N LYS A 27 4.00 9.19 -3.53
CA LYS A 27 5.23 9.01 -2.74
C LYS A 27 5.76 7.59 -2.88
N PHE A 28 4.88 6.59 -2.84
CA PHE A 28 5.26 5.19 -2.94
C PHE A 28 5.76 4.79 -4.34
N SER A 29 5.28 5.47 -5.38
CA SER A 29 5.75 5.29 -6.76
C SER A 29 7.24 5.58 -6.92
N ILE A 30 7.80 6.52 -6.15
CA ILE A 30 9.26 6.82 -6.14
C ILE A 30 10.04 5.56 -5.76
N THR A 31 9.61 4.88 -4.70
CA THR A 31 10.23 3.65 -4.20
C THR A 31 10.17 2.52 -5.25
N ILE A 32 9.02 2.37 -5.92
CA ILE A 32 8.85 1.37 -6.99
C ILE A 32 9.78 1.68 -8.17
N PHE A 33 9.81 2.92 -8.65
CA PHE A 33 10.66 3.27 -9.80
C PHE A 33 12.15 3.20 -9.48
N LEU A 34 12.56 3.52 -8.25
CA LEU A 34 13.94 3.30 -7.80
C LEU A 34 14.32 1.82 -7.88
N SER A 35 13.48 0.95 -7.31
CA SER A 35 13.73 -0.49 -7.32
C SER A 35 13.76 -1.08 -8.73
N LEU A 36 12.81 -0.70 -9.58
CA LEU A 36 12.78 -1.11 -11.00
C LEU A 36 14.00 -0.59 -11.77
N SER A 37 14.49 0.61 -11.46
CA SER A 37 15.71 1.14 -12.08
C SER A 37 16.92 0.25 -11.75
N ILE A 38 17.08 -0.12 -10.47
CA ILE A 38 18.15 -1.02 -10.03
C ILE A 38 18.02 -2.39 -10.70
N PHE A 39 16.81 -2.97 -10.70
CA PHE A 39 16.53 -4.27 -11.31
C PHE A 39 16.96 -4.33 -12.78
N TRP A 40 16.69 -3.26 -13.54
CA TRP A 40 16.98 -3.25 -14.98
C TRP A 40 18.41 -2.83 -15.34
N ILE A 41 19.15 -2.16 -14.46
CA ILE A 41 20.53 -1.69 -14.74
C ILE A 41 21.56 -2.82 -14.63
N THR A 42 21.27 -3.84 -13.83
CA THR A 42 22.18 -4.97 -13.58
C THR A 42 21.73 -6.25 -14.28
N ASN A 43 22.68 -7.14 -14.56
CA ASN A 43 22.41 -8.52 -14.96
C ASN A 43 22.57 -9.52 -13.81
N ASP A 44 23.10 -9.07 -12.66
CA ASP A 44 23.27 -9.90 -11.47
C ASP A 44 21.90 -10.30 -10.89
N LEU A 45 21.66 -11.61 -10.83
CA LEU A 45 20.41 -12.18 -10.32
C LEU A 45 20.21 -11.91 -8.83
N ASN A 46 21.27 -11.81 -8.04
CA ASN A 46 21.19 -11.49 -6.61
C ASN A 46 20.71 -10.06 -6.41
N ILE A 47 21.25 -9.10 -7.17
CA ILE A 47 20.83 -7.70 -7.08
C ILE A 47 19.37 -7.54 -7.54
N LYS A 48 18.96 -8.25 -8.60
CA LYS A 48 17.55 -8.30 -9.03
C LYS A 48 16.63 -8.86 -7.95
N SER A 49 17.04 -9.96 -7.31
CA SER A 49 16.31 -10.56 -6.19
C SER A 49 16.16 -9.57 -5.04
N VAL A 50 17.24 -8.89 -4.64
CA VAL A 50 17.23 -7.88 -3.58
C VAL A 50 16.28 -6.71 -3.93
N ALA A 51 16.25 -6.25 -5.17
CA ALA A 51 15.33 -5.20 -5.61
C ALA A 51 13.85 -5.62 -5.46
N LEU A 52 13.52 -6.85 -5.86
CA LEU A 52 12.17 -7.39 -5.69
C LEU A 52 11.81 -7.60 -4.21
N LEU A 53 12.73 -8.15 -3.41
CA LEU A 53 12.56 -8.35 -1.97
C LEU A 53 12.33 -7.02 -1.26
N TYR A 54 13.17 -6.02 -1.55
CA TYR A 54 13.02 -4.67 -1.02
C TYR A 54 11.62 -4.11 -1.30
N THR A 55 11.15 -4.22 -2.54
CA THR A 55 9.81 -3.75 -2.95
C THR A 55 8.69 -4.49 -2.19
N GLY A 56 8.78 -5.81 -2.06
CA GLY A 56 7.79 -6.61 -1.35
C GLY A 56 7.73 -6.29 0.15
N VAL A 57 8.88 -6.19 0.79
CA VAL A 57 9.01 -5.88 2.21
C VAL A 57 8.55 -4.44 2.50
N ILE A 58 9.04 -3.44 1.76
CA ILE A 58 8.65 -2.04 1.99
C ILE A 58 7.16 -1.81 1.70
N SER A 59 6.58 -2.53 0.72
CA SER A 59 5.13 -2.52 0.47
C SER A 59 4.37 -3.05 1.66
N THR A 60 4.81 -4.17 2.23
CA THR A 60 4.20 -4.74 3.44
C THR A 60 4.25 -3.75 4.61
N PHE A 61 5.43 -3.17 4.86
CA PHE A 61 5.59 -2.18 5.92
C PHE A 61 4.76 -0.91 5.69
N SER A 62 4.50 -0.52 4.44
CA SER A 62 3.63 0.63 4.16
C SER A 62 2.21 0.43 4.72
N TYR A 63 1.66 -0.79 4.64
CA TYR A 63 0.37 -1.13 5.27
C TYR A 63 0.49 -1.07 6.79
N VAL A 64 1.53 -1.67 7.36
CA VAL A 64 1.76 -1.69 8.81
C VAL A 64 1.88 -0.29 9.38
N PHE A 65 2.68 0.59 8.76
CA PHE A 65 2.80 1.97 9.21
C PHE A 65 1.50 2.74 9.03
N ALA A 66 0.74 2.49 7.96
CA ALA A 66 -0.58 3.08 7.79
C ALA A 66 -1.57 2.63 8.88
N ALA A 67 -1.49 1.37 9.33
CA ALA A 67 -2.27 0.85 10.46
C ALA A 67 -1.81 1.47 11.78
N TYR A 68 -0.49 1.56 11.99
CA TYR A 68 0.13 2.12 13.18
C TYR A 68 -0.32 3.57 13.43
N HIS A 69 -0.31 4.42 12.41
CA HIS A 69 -0.78 5.80 12.55
C HIS A 69 -2.29 5.87 12.87
N LYS A 70 -3.09 4.91 12.41
CA LYS A 70 -4.53 4.83 12.72
C LYS A 70 -4.78 4.32 14.14
N ILE A 71 -4.04 3.32 14.61
CA ILE A 71 -4.24 2.76 15.96
C ILE A 71 -3.85 3.77 17.04
N ILE A 72 -2.76 4.53 16.87
CA ILE A 72 -2.38 5.55 17.87
C ILE A 72 -3.32 6.76 17.86
N SER A 73 -4.02 7.02 16.75
CA SER A 73 -4.94 8.14 16.62
C SER A 73 -6.32 7.85 17.26
N PRO A 74 -6.73 8.60 18.30
CA PRO A 74 -8.05 8.42 18.90
C PRO A 74 -9.20 8.64 17.91
N MET A 75 -9.01 9.55 16.93
CA MET A 75 -10.01 9.84 15.91
C MET A 75 -10.28 8.65 14.99
N TRP A 76 -9.25 7.88 14.63
CA TRP A 76 -9.45 6.68 13.83
C TRP A 76 -10.12 5.58 14.65
N ARG A 77 -9.68 5.38 15.90
CA ARG A 77 -10.24 4.36 16.81
C ARG A 77 -11.71 4.58 17.19
N ASN A 78 -12.18 5.83 17.22
CA ASN A 78 -13.58 6.17 17.50
C ASN A 78 -14.41 6.44 16.23
N GLY A 79 -13.89 6.11 15.04
CA GLY A 79 -14.59 6.27 13.77
C GLY A 79 -14.65 7.70 13.22
N LYS A 80 -14.28 8.73 13.99
CA LYS A 80 -14.34 10.13 13.54
C LYS A 80 -13.40 10.42 12.37
N GLY A 81 -12.23 9.77 12.33
CA GLY A 81 -11.26 9.89 11.23
C GLY A 81 -11.84 9.41 9.91
N LEU A 82 -12.48 8.24 9.90
CA LEU A 82 -13.13 7.69 8.71
C LEU A 82 -14.40 8.47 8.34
N SER A 83 -15.21 8.89 9.32
CA SER A 83 -16.36 9.78 9.09
C SER A 83 -15.92 11.09 8.41
N GLY A 84 -14.84 11.73 8.89
CA GLY A 84 -14.28 12.92 8.27
C GLY A 84 -13.77 12.69 6.84
N LEU A 85 -13.15 11.53 6.60
CA LEU A 85 -12.72 11.12 5.25
C LEU A 85 -13.90 10.91 4.29
N PHE A 86 -15.01 10.36 4.77
CA PHE A 86 -16.22 10.18 3.96
C PHE A 86 -16.97 11.50 3.71
N LYS A 87 -16.82 12.48 4.60
CA LYS A 87 -17.43 13.82 4.50
C LYS A 87 -16.63 14.80 3.64
N THR A 88 -15.38 14.47 3.29
CA THR A 88 -14.54 15.40 2.52
C THR A 88 -15.08 15.49 1.09
N GLU A 89 -15.42 16.70 0.62
CA GLU A 89 -15.99 16.91 -0.72
C GLU A 89 -15.09 16.39 -1.86
N TYR A 90 -13.78 16.37 -1.63
CA TYR A 90 -12.79 15.84 -2.57
C TYR A 90 -12.85 14.31 -2.74
N TYR A 91 -13.27 13.59 -1.70
CA TYR A 91 -13.15 12.12 -1.64
C TYR A 91 -14.51 11.42 -1.48
N GLY A 92 -15.54 12.06 -0.93
CA GLY A 92 -16.83 11.43 -0.63
C GLY A 92 -17.77 11.27 -1.84
N SER A 93 -18.55 10.19 -1.86
CA SER A 93 -19.78 10.07 -2.64
C SER A 93 -21.01 10.35 -1.77
N SER A 94 -22.18 10.61 -2.37
CA SER A 94 -23.43 10.78 -1.61
C SER A 94 -23.74 9.59 -0.69
N THR A 95 -23.35 8.38 -1.09
CA THR A 95 -23.48 7.15 -0.29
C THR A 95 -22.52 7.14 0.90
N LEU A 96 -21.25 7.52 0.70
CA LEU A 96 -20.28 7.61 1.80
C LEU A 96 -20.68 8.71 2.80
N LEU A 97 -21.23 9.82 2.31
CA LEU A 97 -21.75 10.88 3.16
C LEU A 97 -22.87 10.36 4.08
N LYS A 98 -23.81 9.56 3.57
CA LYS A 98 -24.86 8.94 4.41
C LYS A 98 -24.27 7.99 5.45
N LEU A 99 -23.33 7.14 5.06
CA LEU A 99 -22.63 6.23 5.99
C LEU A 99 -21.87 6.98 7.08
N SER A 100 -21.31 8.14 6.74
CA SER A 100 -20.53 8.97 7.66
C SER A 100 -21.32 9.50 8.87
N ASN A 101 -22.65 9.50 8.79
CA ASN A 101 -23.54 9.96 9.85
C ASN A 101 -23.70 8.93 10.97
N ASN A 102 -23.40 7.66 10.70
CA ASN A 102 -23.43 6.60 11.71
C ASN A 102 -22.00 6.31 12.19
N ILE A 103 -21.66 6.87 13.35
CA ILE A 103 -20.31 6.77 13.90
C ILE A 103 -19.92 5.33 14.26
N PHE A 104 -20.89 4.48 14.63
CA PHE A 104 -20.65 3.08 14.95
C PHE A 104 -20.19 2.31 13.71
N TYR A 105 -20.85 2.50 12.56
CA TYR A 105 -20.38 1.90 11.30
C TYR A 105 -19.00 2.42 10.91
N CYS A 106 -18.74 3.72 11.03
CA CYS A 106 -17.41 4.26 10.77
C CYS A 106 -16.34 3.67 11.71
N GLN A 107 -16.68 3.44 12.98
CA GLN A 107 -15.77 2.83 13.94
C GLN A 107 -15.46 1.37 13.57
N LEU A 108 -16.47 0.57 13.24
CA LEU A 108 -16.27 -0.81 12.79
C LEU A 108 -15.39 -0.88 11.54
N LEU A 109 -15.66 -0.04 10.54
CA LEU A 109 -14.85 0.02 9.31
C LEU A 109 -13.42 0.52 9.58
N SER A 110 -13.24 1.48 10.48
CA SER A 110 -11.91 1.92 10.93
C SER A 110 -11.11 0.76 11.52
N TRP A 111 -11.69 0.02 12.46
CA TRP A 111 -11.00 -1.11 13.09
C TRP A 111 -10.76 -2.26 12.11
N GLY A 112 -11.74 -2.56 11.23
CA GLY A 112 -11.55 -3.52 10.14
C GLY A 112 -10.38 -3.14 9.24
N THR A 113 -10.26 -1.86 8.89
CA THR A 113 -9.12 -1.35 8.10
C THR A 113 -7.80 -1.48 8.85
N ILE A 114 -7.75 -1.17 10.15
CA ILE A 114 -6.55 -1.30 10.99
C ILE A 114 -6.09 -2.77 11.04
N ILE A 115 -7.02 -3.68 11.36
CA ILE A 115 -6.73 -5.13 11.47
C ILE A 115 -6.26 -5.68 10.13
N PHE A 116 -6.98 -5.35 9.04
CA PHE A 116 -6.59 -5.74 7.68
C PHE A 116 -5.18 -5.26 7.34
N GLN A 117 -4.84 -4.00 7.63
CA GLN A 117 -3.53 -3.46 7.31
C GLN A 117 -2.41 -4.10 8.15
N PHE A 118 -2.64 -4.44 9.42
CA PHE A 118 -1.68 -5.21 10.21
C PHE A 118 -1.51 -6.66 9.73
N SER A 119 -2.56 -7.26 9.16
CA SER A 119 -2.50 -8.62 8.60
C SER A 119 -1.52 -8.75 7.42
N ALA A 120 -1.06 -7.62 6.85
CA ALA A 120 -0.04 -7.60 5.80
C ALA A 120 1.26 -8.32 6.22
N VAL A 121 1.65 -8.29 7.50
CA VAL A 121 2.85 -9.02 7.97
C VAL A 121 2.68 -10.54 7.81
N ILE A 122 1.47 -11.04 8.02
CA ILE A 122 1.15 -12.47 7.89
C ILE A 122 1.30 -12.90 6.42
N ALA A 123 1.04 -12.01 5.46
CA ALA A 123 1.25 -12.27 4.04
C ALA A 123 2.72 -12.59 3.71
N LEU A 124 3.70 -12.11 4.50
CA LEU A 124 5.11 -12.49 4.30
C LEU A 124 5.43 -13.89 4.86
N LEU A 125 4.64 -14.38 5.82
CA LEU A 125 4.91 -15.63 6.54
C LEU A 125 4.18 -16.83 5.95
N SER A 126 3.26 -16.63 5.00
CA SER A 126 2.56 -17.71 4.32
C SER A 126 2.13 -17.29 2.91
N THR A 127 2.58 -18.04 1.91
CA THR A 127 2.26 -17.80 0.49
C THR A 127 0.76 -17.92 0.21
N THR A 128 0.07 -18.85 0.86
CA THR A 128 -1.40 -18.98 0.77
C THR A 128 -2.11 -17.74 1.30
N TYR A 129 -1.74 -17.26 2.49
CA TYR A 129 -2.29 -16.02 3.04
C TYR A 129 -1.90 -14.81 2.18
N CYS A 130 -0.72 -14.81 1.57
CA CYS A 130 -0.29 -13.76 0.65
C CYS A 130 -1.24 -13.61 -0.54
N LEU A 131 -1.72 -14.71 -1.12
CA LEU A 131 -2.68 -14.66 -2.23
C LEU A 131 -4.01 -14.08 -1.78
N VAL A 132 -4.54 -14.52 -0.64
CA VAL A 132 -5.78 -13.99 -0.07
C VAL A 132 -5.64 -12.49 0.23
N PHE A 133 -4.53 -12.09 0.85
CA PHE A 133 -4.21 -10.69 1.11
C PHE A 133 -4.09 -9.89 -0.18
N GLY A 134 -3.52 -10.45 -1.25
CA GLY A 134 -3.42 -9.82 -2.56
C GLY A 134 -4.79 -9.49 -3.17
N VAL A 135 -5.75 -10.42 -3.07
CA VAL A 135 -7.12 -10.17 -3.53
C VAL A 135 -7.81 -9.10 -2.68
N LEU A 136 -7.75 -9.23 -1.35
CA LEU A 136 -8.39 -8.28 -0.44
C LEU A 136 -7.79 -6.87 -0.54
N SER A 137 -6.47 -6.76 -0.67
CA SER A 137 -5.78 -5.47 -0.87
C SER A 137 -6.12 -4.83 -2.21
N SER A 138 -6.24 -5.63 -3.28
CA SER A 138 -6.71 -5.14 -4.57
C SER A 138 -8.12 -4.53 -4.45
N LEU A 139 -9.06 -5.25 -3.83
CA LEU A 139 -10.42 -4.76 -3.60
C LEU A 139 -10.44 -3.51 -2.73
N PHE A 140 -9.64 -3.48 -1.66
CA PHE A 140 -9.49 -2.30 -0.80
C PHE A 140 -9.00 -1.08 -1.57
N HIS A 141 -8.01 -1.24 -2.46
CA HIS A 141 -7.48 -0.13 -3.25
C HIS A 141 -8.38 0.28 -4.41
N ILE A 142 -9.15 -0.65 -4.99
CA ILE A 142 -10.23 -0.32 -5.93
C ILE A 142 -11.27 0.55 -5.20
N PHE A 143 -11.69 0.17 -4.00
CA PHE A 143 -12.60 0.98 -3.20
C PHE A 143 -12.03 2.38 -2.95
N ASN A 144 -10.77 2.49 -2.54
CA ASN A 144 -10.13 3.80 -2.34
C ASN A 144 -10.05 4.62 -3.65
N SER A 145 -9.81 3.97 -4.78
CA SER A 145 -9.67 4.68 -6.07
C SER A 145 -11.02 5.13 -6.64
N VAL A 146 -12.06 4.32 -6.46
CA VAL A 146 -13.40 4.60 -7.03
C VAL A 146 -14.26 5.38 -6.03
N ALA A 147 -14.41 4.86 -4.81
CA ALA A 147 -15.29 5.43 -3.80
C ALA A 147 -14.68 6.67 -3.15
N LEU A 148 -13.36 6.65 -2.90
CA LEU A 148 -12.62 7.79 -2.32
C LEU A 148 -11.91 8.64 -3.37
N LYS A 149 -11.97 8.31 -4.66
CA LYS A 149 -11.32 9.08 -5.76
C LYS A 149 -9.82 9.33 -5.57
N ILE A 150 -9.13 8.49 -4.80
CA ILE A 150 -7.69 8.66 -4.56
C ILE A 150 -6.93 8.16 -5.79
N ARG A 151 -6.28 9.10 -6.50
CA ARG A 151 -5.61 8.81 -7.77
C ARG A 151 -4.40 7.89 -7.56
N GLY A 152 -4.22 6.95 -8.48
CA GLY A 152 -3.04 6.08 -8.53
C GLY A 152 -3.01 4.94 -7.50
N PHE A 153 -3.86 4.97 -6.47
CA PHE A 153 -3.85 3.98 -5.38
C PHE A 153 -3.97 2.54 -5.88
N PHE A 154 -4.98 2.23 -6.69
CA PHE A 154 -5.14 0.87 -7.21
C PHE A 154 -3.94 0.41 -8.03
N LEU A 155 -3.48 1.21 -8.98
CA LEU A 155 -2.39 0.82 -9.88
C LEU A 155 -1.07 0.63 -9.14
N VAL A 156 -0.69 1.60 -8.30
CA VAL A 156 0.60 1.60 -7.60
C VAL A 156 0.69 0.43 -6.62
N PHE A 157 -0.33 0.21 -5.80
CA PHE A 157 -0.30 -0.87 -4.82
C PHE A 157 -0.51 -2.25 -5.44
N SER A 158 -1.31 -2.38 -6.51
CA SER A 158 -1.47 -3.66 -7.20
C SER A 158 -0.19 -4.08 -7.92
N ALA A 159 0.57 -3.11 -8.46
CA ALA A 159 1.85 -3.37 -9.10
C ALA A 159 2.90 -3.98 -8.15
N THR A 160 2.75 -3.82 -6.83
CA THR A 160 3.69 -4.41 -5.86
C THR A 160 3.30 -5.79 -5.35
N LEU A 161 2.08 -6.27 -5.63
CA LEU A 161 1.62 -7.59 -5.18
C LEU A 161 2.53 -8.75 -5.63
N PRO A 162 3.04 -8.78 -6.88
CA PRO A 162 4.00 -9.82 -7.28
C PRO A 162 5.29 -9.78 -6.46
N CYS A 163 5.75 -8.59 -6.05
CA CYS A 163 6.93 -8.44 -5.20
C CYS A 163 6.65 -8.90 -3.76
N ILE A 164 5.45 -8.64 -3.23
CA ILE A 164 5.05 -9.16 -1.90
C ILE A 164 5.01 -10.69 -1.94
N TYR A 165 4.44 -11.28 -3.00
CA TYR A 165 4.41 -12.73 -3.16
C TYR A 165 5.82 -13.33 -3.26
N TYR A 166 6.70 -12.71 -4.07
CA TYR A 166 8.10 -13.11 -4.15
C TYR A 166 8.83 -13.01 -2.79
N ALA A 167 8.59 -11.94 -2.03
CA ALA A 167 9.15 -11.81 -0.69
C ALA A 167 8.62 -12.90 0.24
N SER A 168 7.32 -13.25 0.15
CA SER A 168 6.73 -14.34 0.92
C SER A 168 7.39 -15.68 0.60
N THR A 169 7.60 -16.02 -0.68
CA THR A 169 8.25 -17.28 -1.06
C THR A 169 9.66 -17.37 -0.47
N VAL A 170 10.47 -16.32 -0.63
CA VAL A 170 11.85 -16.30 -0.11
C VAL A 170 11.89 -16.42 1.42
N ILE A 171 11.02 -15.69 2.13
CA ILE A 171 10.97 -15.71 3.60
C ILE A 171 10.50 -17.07 4.12
N VAL A 172 9.47 -17.66 3.51
CA VAL A 172 8.96 -18.98 3.89
C VAL A 172 10.01 -20.06 3.66
N ASP A 173 10.70 -20.04 2.53
CA ASP A 173 11.78 -20.99 2.22
C ASP A 173 12.92 -20.86 3.23
N PHE A 174 13.34 -19.63 3.56
CA PHE A 174 14.35 -19.37 4.58
C PHE A 174 13.94 -19.92 5.96
N ILE A 175 12.69 -19.70 6.38
CA ILE A 175 12.15 -20.22 7.64
C ILE A 175 12.16 -21.76 7.64
N ASN A 176 11.79 -22.41 6.54
CA ASN A 176 11.73 -23.86 6.46
C ASN A 176 13.12 -24.52 6.46
N ILE A 177 14.13 -23.87 5.88
CA ILE A 177 15.53 -24.36 5.93
C ILE A 177 16.13 -24.20 7.34
N SER A 178 15.65 -23.23 8.12
CA SER A 178 16.14 -22.95 9.48
C SER A 178 15.58 -23.86 10.59
N LYS A 179 14.68 -24.78 10.23
CA LYS A 179 14.08 -25.78 11.14
C LYS A 179 14.77 -27.12 10.98
#